data_AF-A0A928EI11-F1
#
_entry.id   AF-A0A928EI11-F1
#
_cell.length_a   1.000
_cell.length_b   1.000
_cell.length_c   1.000
_cell.angle_alpha   90.00
_cell.angle_beta   90.00
_cell.angle_gamma   90.00
#
_symmetry.space_group_name_H-M   'P 1'
#
loop_
_entity.id
_entity.type
_entity.pdbx_description
1 polymer ?
#
loop_
_entity_poly.entity_id
_entity_poly.type
_entity_poly.pdbx_seq_one_letter_code
_entity_poly.pdbx_strand_id
1 'polypeptide(L)'
;MGVQPLPEGIERLADLPDDDPEQHRYMQAAGSELAMTIETRVPDPAYGYIHYVLAREPVVDPSRWVPFSWDNGSKELITVQLHPEEIFTGQQAVPVFRNYILNGQIPPAYLLRRLDI
;
A
#
# COMPACT_ATOMS: atom_id res chain seq x y z
N MET A 1 -3.32 8.66 -17.01
CA MET A 1 -2.87 7.62 -16.07
C MET A 1 -3.72 7.75 -14.83
N GLY A 2 -4.36 6.66 -14.43
CA GLY A 2 -5.31 6.54 -13.32
C GLY A 2 -5.57 5.04 -13.10
N VAL A 3 -6.35 4.69 -12.07
CA VAL A 3 -6.69 3.29 -11.78
C VAL A 3 -7.47 2.69 -12.95
N GLN A 4 -7.06 1.50 -13.40
CA GLN A 4 -7.79 0.73 -14.40
C GLN A 4 -8.65 -0.34 -13.71
N PRO A 5 -9.83 -0.65 -14.26
CA PRO A 5 -10.59 -1.81 -13.79
C PRO A 5 -9.83 -3.10 -14.12
N LEU A 6 -10.01 -4.13 -13.29
CA LEU A 6 -9.58 -5.47 -13.63
C LEU A 6 -10.31 -5.96 -14.90
N PRO A 7 -9.71 -6.87 -15.69
CA PRO A 7 -10.38 -7.52 -16.80
C PRO A 7 -11.70 -8.18 -16.37
N GLU A 8 -12.65 -8.27 -17.31
CA GLU A 8 -13.93 -8.92 -17.05
C GLU A 8 -13.72 -10.37 -16.56
N GLY A 9 -14.39 -10.74 -15.47
CA GLY A 9 -14.28 -12.06 -14.85
C GLY A 9 -13.11 -12.23 -13.88
N ILE A 10 -12.27 -11.20 -13.69
CA ILE A 10 -11.18 -11.19 -12.70
C ILE A 10 -11.61 -10.35 -11.50
N GLU A 11 -11.69 -10.97 -10.33
CA GLU A 11 -12.13 -10.30 -9.09
C GLU A 11 -10.97 -9.84 -8.22
N ARG A 12 -9.80 -10.48 -8.33
CA ARG A 12 -8.62 -10.16 -7.52
C ARG A 12 -7.41 -9.94 -8.41
N LEU A 13 -6.57 -8.99 -8.02
CA LEU A 13 -5.30 -8.73 -8.69
C LEU A 13 -4.40 -9.97 -8.74
N ALA A 14 -4.44 -10.80 -7.69
CA ALA A 14 -3.66 -12.03 -7.59
C ALA A 14 -4.07 -13.12 -8.60
N ASP A 15 -5.17 -12.93 -9.31
CA ASP A 15 -5.67 -13.86 -10.32
C ASP A 15 -5.27 -13.43 -11.75
N LEU A 16 -4.57 -12.29 -11.88
CA LEU A 16 -3.93 -11.88 -13.14
C LEU A 16 -2.70 -12.74 -13.45
N PRO A 17 -2.29 -12.85 -14.72
CA PRO A 17 -0.99 -13.42 -15.09
C PRO A 17 0.17 -12.74 -14.35
N ASP A 18 1.21 -13.50 -14.00
CA ASP A 18 2.38 -12.96 -13.27
C ASP A 18 3.13 -11.87 -14.05
N ASP A 19 3.03 -11.88 -15.38
CA ASP A 19 3.63 -10.88 -16.27
C ASP A 19 2.69 -9.69 -16.56
N ASP A 20 1.50 -9.65 -15.95
CA ASP A 20 0.56 -8.54 -16.10
C ASP A 20 1.14 -7.26 -15.45
N PRO A 21 1.24 -6.14 -16.19
CA PRO A 21 1.76 -4.89 -15.64
C PRO A 21 1.04 -4.38 -14.38
N GLU A 22 -0.25 -4.71 -14.20
CA GLU A 22 -1.03 -4.29 -13.04
C GLU A 22 -0.67 -5.08 -11.78
N GLN A 23 -0.13 -6.31 -11.90
CA GLN A 23 0.49 -7.01 -10.76
C GLN A 23 1.67 -6.22 -10.15
N HIS A 24 2.33 -5.41 -10.97
CA HIS A 24 3.47 -4.57 -10.59
C HIS A 24 3.08 -3.15 -10.20
N ARG A 25 1.80 -2.78 -10.34
CA ARG A 25 1.31 -1.41 -10.12
C ARG A 25 -0.06 -1.40 -9.45
N TYR A 26 -0.07 -1.28 -8.13
CA TYR A 26 -1.31 -1.07 -7.39
C TYR A 26 -1.08 -0.25 -6.11
N MET A 27 -2.18 0.20 -5.51
CA MET A 27 -2.22 0.75 -4.16
C MET A 27 -3.30 0.02 -3.35
N GLN A 28 -2.97 -0.42 -2.15
CA GLN A 28 -3.87 -1.13 -1.26
C GLN A 28 -3.83 -0.55 0.15
N ALA A 29 -4.86 -0.84 0.94
CA ALA A 29 -4.86 -0.59 2.37
C ALA A 29 -5.32 -1.82 3.15
N ALA A 30 -4.83 -1.95 4.37
CA ALA A 30 -5.22 -2.99 5.29
C ALA A 30 -5.51 -2.39 6.67
N GLY A 31 -6.60 -2.82 7.30
CA GLY A 31 -7.09 -2.24 8.56
C GLY A 31 -8.51 -1.70 8.43
N SER A 32 -8.82 -0.69 9.25
CA SER A 32 -10.12 -0.02 9.28
C SER A 32 -9.97 1.50 9.12
N GLU A 33 -11.09 2.19 9.07
CA GLU A 33 -11.17 3.65 9.07
C GLU A 33 -10.45 4.34 10.26
N LEU A 34 -10.31 3.69 11.41
CA LEU A 34 -9.64 4.23 12.59
C LEU A 34 -8.12 4.07 12.48
N ALA A 35 -7.66 2.98 11.85
CA ALA A 35 -6.26 2.70 11.66
C ALA A 35 -6.06 1.74 10.48
N MET A 36 -5.27 2.15 9.49
CA MET A 36 -4.89 1.35 8.33
C MET A 36 -3.45 1.62 7.92
N THR A 37 -2.81 0.62 7.33
CA THR A 37 -1.57 0.81 6.56
C THR A 37 -1.91 0.97 5.08
N ILE A 38 -1.07 1.69 4.33
CA ILE A 38 -1.20 1.83 2.88
C ILE A 38 0.09 1.37 2.22
N GLU A 39 -0.03 0.50 1.22
CA GLU A 39 1.08 -0.05 0.46
C GLU A 39 0.90 0.21 -1.04
N THR A 40 2.01 0.31 -1.76
CA THR A 40 1.98 0.45 -3.22
C THR A 40 3.13 -0.29 -3.88
N ARG A 41 2.84 -0.95 -5.00
CA ARG A 41 3.87 -1.45 -5.91
C ARG A 41 4.11 -0.44 -7.02
N VAL A 42 5.39 -0.17 -7.28
CA VAL A 42 5.84 0.71 -8.35
C VAL A 42 6.70 -0.11 -9.30
N PRO A 43 6.37 -0.17 -10.61
CA PRO A 43 7.18 -0.92 -11.56
C PRO A 43 8.63 -0.44 -11.59
N ASP A 44 9.55 -1.40 -11.62
CA ASP A 44 10.99 -1.17 -11.62
C ASP A 44 11.66 -2.06 -12.67
N PRO A 45 12.46 -1.52 -13.61
CA PRO A 45 13.06 -2.32 -14.67
C PRO A 45 14.05 -3.39 -14.20
N ALA A 46 14.64 -3.23 -13.02
CA ALA A 46 15.63 -4.17 -12.48
C ALA A 46 14.98 -5.26 -11.60
N TYR A 47 13.91 -4.91 -10.89
CA TYR A 47 13.26 -5.80 -9.90
C TYR A 47 11.84 -6.23 -10.27
N GLY A 48 11.32 -5.81 -11.44
CA GLY A 48 9.91 -5.94 -11.81
C GLY A 48 9.06 -4.86 -11.13
N TYR A 49 9.12 -4.80 -9.80
CA TYR A 49 8.55 -3.72 -8.99
C TYR A 49 9.33 -3.50 -7.69
N ILE A 50 9.11 -2.35 -7.07
CA ILE A 50 9.45 -2.10 -5.67
C ILE A 50 8.16 -1.98 -4.87
N HIS A 51 8.07 -2.72 -3.76
CA HIS A 51 6.95 -2.63 -2.84
C HIS A 51 7.27 -1.62 -1.74
N TYR A 52 6.37 -0.66 -1.51
CA TYR A 52 6.52 0.36 -0.49
C TYR A 52 5.35 0.33 0.48
N VAL A 53 5.65 0.60 1.75
CA VAL A 53 4.68 1.17 2.68
C VAL A 53 4.80 2.69 2.67
N LEU A 54 3.66 3.37 2.81
CA LEU A 54 3.57 4.83 2.83
C LEU A 54 3.58 5.35 4.27
N ALA A 55 4.12 6.55 4.47
CA ALA A 55 4.00 7.31 5.70
C ALA A 55 3.23 8.63 5.48
N ARG A 56 2.41 9.03 6.46
CA ARG A 56 1.67 10.31 6.41
C ARG A 56 2.57 11.52 6.62
N GLU A 57 3.71 11.31 7.24
CA GLU A 57 4.76 12.28 7.57
C GLU A 57 6.12 11.55 7.63
N PRO A 58 7.25 12.26 7.56
CA PRO A 58 8.56 11.62 7.63
C PRO A 58 8.74 10.85 8.95
N VAL A 59 9.23 9.61 8.86
CA VAL A 59 9.56 8.79 10.03
C VAL A 59 10.65 9.51 10.85
N VAL A 60 10.32 9.88 12.08
CA VAL A 60 11.22 10.65 12.95
C VAL A 60 12.24 9.75 13.64
N ASP A 61 11.79 8.58 14.10
CA ASP A 61 12.63 7.59 14.77
C ASP A 61 12.56 6.23 14.03
N PRO A 62 13.54 5.94 13.17
CA PRO A 62 13.60 4.67 12.43
C PRO A 62 13.77 3.43 13.33
N SER A 63 14.08 3.59 14.61
CA SER A 63 14.18 2.49 15.57
C SER A 63 12.86 2.19 16.28
N ARG A 64 11.87 3.09 16.17
CA ARG A 64 10.57 2.95 16.82
C ARG A 64 9.60 2.18 15.93
N TRP A 65 9.20 1.02 16.44
CA TRP A 65 8.22 0.14 15.81
C TRP A 65 7.02 -0.06 16.71
N VAL A 66 5.83 -0.18 16.12
CA VAL A 66 4.59 -0.53 16.81
C VAL A 66 3.92 -1.71 16.09
N PRO A 67 3.34 -2.66 16.84
CA PRO A 67 2.54 -3.70 16.24
C PRO A 67 1.24 -3.09 15.71
N PHE A 68 0.89 -3.43 14.47
CA PHE A 68 -0.39 -3.11 13.87
C PHE A 68 -1.07 -4.41 13.45
N SER A 69 -2.28 -4.64 13.95
CA SER A 69 -3.04 -5.86 13.70
C SER A 69 -4.40 -5.56 13.09
N TRP A 70 -4.84 -6.39 12.15
CA TRP A 70 -6.18 -6.30 11.58
C TRP A 70 -6.74 -7.69 11.25
N ASP A 71 -8.06 -7.76 11.16
CA ASP A 71 -8.77 -8.93 10.67
C ASP A 71 -8.83 -8.88 9.14
N ASN A 72 -8.36 -9.94 8.49
CA ASN A 72 -8.40 -10.12 7.04
C ASN A 72 -9.44 -11.18 6.59
N GLY A 73 -10.37 -11.56 7.47
CA GLY A 73 -11.33 -12.63 7.27
C GLY A 73 -10.77 -14.03 7.59
N SER A 74 -9.56 -14.13 8.15
CA SER A 74 -8.99 -15.39 8.61
C SER A 74 -9.28 -15.64 10.11
N LYS A 75 -8.92 -16.83 10.62
CA LYS A 75 -9.13 -17.17 12.05
C LYS A 75 -8.24 -16.38 13.00
N GLU A 76 -7.11 -15.87 12.52
CA GLU A 76 -6.12 -15.16 13.31
C GLU A 76 -5.92 -13.75 12.75
N LEU A 77 -5.60 -12.80 13.62
CA LEU A 77 -5.27 -11.45 13.18
C LEU A 77 -3.93 -11.47 12.45
N ILE A 78 -3.85 -10.79 11.31
CA ILE A 78 -2.55 -10.44 10.74
C ILE A 78 -1.94 -9.37 11.63
N THR A 79 -0.66 -9.50 11.96
CA THR A 79 0.10 -8.48 12.69
C THR A 79 1.40 -8.18 11.95
N VAL A 80 1.67 -6.90 11.73
CA VAL A 80 2.91 -6.39 11.13
C VAL A 80 3.53 -5.32 12.03
N GLN A 81 4.83 -5.05 11.84
CA GLN A 81 5.53 -3.98 12.54
C GLN A 81 5.61 -2.76 11.62
N LEU A 82 5.13 -1.62 12.11
CA LEU A 82 5.13 -0.35 11.38
C LEU A 82 5.76 0.76 12.20
N HIS A 83 6.23 1.79 11.53
CA HIS A 83 6.47 3.07 12.19
C HIS A 83 5.12 3.74 12.52
N PRO A 84 5.02 4.50 13.63
CA PRO A 84 3.80 5.23 13.96
C PRO A 84 3.30 6.11 12.82
N GLU A 85 4.19 6.66 11.99
CA GLU A 85 3.91 7.52 10.83
C GLU A 85 3.31 6.76 9.63
N GLU A 86 3.41 5.43 9.61
CA GLU A 86 2.89 4.56 8.56
C GLU A 86 1.43 4.10 8.80
N ILE A 87 0.83 4.52 9.91
CA ILE A 87 -0.55 4.17 10.30
C ILE A 87 -1.48 5.35 10.04
N PHE A 88 -2.42 5.21 9.12
CA PHE A 88 -3.35 6.27 8.73
C PHE A 88 -4.70 6.06 9.40
N THR A 89 -5.40 7.15 9.74
CA THR A 89 -6.87 7.11 9.75
C THR A 89 -7.40 7.16 8.32
N GLY A 90 -8.64 6.74 8.11
CA GLY A 90 -9.31 6.84 6.81
C GLY A 90 -9.34 8.27 6.28
N GLN A 91 -9.53 9.28 7.15
CA GLN A 91 -9.48 10.68 6.77
C GLN A 91 -8.09 11.09 6.24
N GLN A 92 -7.01 10.60 6.85
CA GLN A 92 -5.64 10.84 6.39
C GLN A 92 -5.35 10.10 5.07
N ALA A 93 -5.97 8.94 4.84
CA ALA A 93 -5.81 8.15 3.62
C ALA A 93 -6.52 8.75 2.40
N VAL A 94 -7.62 9.49 2.58
CA VAL A 94 -8.41 10.10 1.48
C VAL A 94 -7.55 10.85 0.45
N PRO A 95 -6.69 11.82 0.81
CA PRO A 95 -5.88 12.53 -0.18
C PRO A 95 -4.91 11.62 -0.93
N VAL A 96 -4.38 10.57 -0.27
CA VAL A 96 -3.46 9.60 -0.89
C VAL A 96 -4.17 8.84 -2.00
N PHE A 97 -5.30 8.20 -1.68
CA PHE A 97 -6.09 7.46 -2.67
C PHE A 97 -6.66 8.36 -3.75
N ARG A 98 -7.16 9.55 -3.39
CA ARG A 98 -7.69 10.51 -4.37
C ARG A 98 -6.62 10.91 -5.38
N ASN A 99 -5.39 11.20 -4.95
CA ASN A 99 -4.32 11.58 -5.85
C ASN A 99 -3.87 10.40 -6.73
N TYR A 100 -3.80 9.20 -6.17
CA TYR A 100 -3.51 7.99 -6.92
C TYR A 100 -4.56 7.69 -7.99
N ILE A 101 -5.85 7.76 -7.63
CA ILE A 101 -6.97 7.47 -8.54
C ILE A 101 -7.06 8.50 -9.66
N LEU A 102 -7.05 9.80 -9.32
CA LEU A 102 -7.29 10.86 -10.31
C LEU A 102 -6.07 11.15 -11.17
N ASN A 103 -4.86 11.04 -10.61
CA ASN A 103 -3.63 11.52 -11.24
C ASN A 103 -2.55 10.44 -11.42
N GLY A 104 -2.75 9.23 -10.91
CA GLY A 104 -1.72 8.18 -10.91
C GLY A 104 -0.50 8.52 -10.07
N GLN A 105 -0.63 9.43 -9.10
CA GLN A 105 0.47 9.95 -8.30
C GLN A 105 0.54 9.29 -6.92
N ILE A 106 1.75 8.94 -6.49
CA ILE A 106 2.06 8.45 -5.15
C ILE A 106 2.77 9.53 -4.32
N PRO A 107 2.87 9.38 -2.98
CA PRO A 107 3.63 10.30 -2.17
C PRO A 107 5.11 10.42 -2.59
N PRO A 108 5.78 11.55 -2.26
CA PRO A 108 7.21 11.71 -2.50
C PRO A 108 8.06 10.62 -1.85
N ALA A 109 9.22 10.33 -2.43
CA ALA A 109 10.10 9.23 -2.00
C ALA A 109 10.51 9.26 -0.51
N TYR A 110 10.60 10.44 0.11
CA TYR A 110 10.92 10.56 1.54
C TYR A 110 9.78 10.11 2.48
N LEU A 111 8.61 9.81 1.93
CA LEU A 111 7.46 9.21 2.64
C LEU A 111 7.25 7.73 2.28
N LEU A 112 8.19 7.12 1.56
CA LEU A 112 8.10 5.74 1.12
C LEU A 112 9.20 4.91 1.77
N ARG A 113 8.83 3.82 2.45
CA ARG A 113 9.79 2.83 2.94
C ARG A 113 9.66 1.55 2.13
N ARG A 114 10.78 1.11 1.54
CA ARG A 114 10.82 -0.14 0.79
C ARG A 114 10.57 -1.32 1.73
N LEU A 115 9.69 -2.22 1.32
CA LEU A 115 9.47 -3.52 1.94
C LEU A 115 10.38 -4.56 1.28
N ASP A 116 10.84 -5.51 2.08
CA ASP A 116 11.57 -6.70 1.64
C ASP A 116 10.66 -7.90 1.90
N ILE A 117 9.99 -8.37 0.85
CA ILE A 117 8.94 -9.41 0.88
C ILE A 117 9.15 -10.45 -0.21
#